data_AF-A0A952BUN7-F1
#
_entry.id   AF-A0A952BUN7-F1
#
_cell.length_a   1.000
_cell.length_b   1.000
_cell.length_c   1.000
_cell.angle_alpha   90.00
_cell.angle_beta   90.00
_cell.angle_gamma   90.00
#
_symmetry.space_group_name_H-M   'P 1'
#
loop_
_entity.id
_entity.type
_entity.pdbx_description
1 polymer ?
#
loop_
_entity_poly.entity_id
_entity_poly.type
_entity_poly.pdbx_seq_one_letter_code
_entity_poly.pdbx_strand_id
1 'polypeptide(L)'
;MSTRPNCYQCRYFRITWQSQFPYACGYFGFKGKMLPSTTVKQTNGVECGAFMDKTNSNPSTPAKTPPKGPPQPGTILKLPGKNLIKPPKR
;
A
#
# COMPACT_ATOMS: atom_id res chain seq x y z
N MET A 1 -9.05 -18.80 9.73
CA MET A 1 -9.23 -17.50 10.41
C MET A 1 -8.41 -16.46 9.67
N SER A 2 -9.03 -15.54 8.94
CA SER A 2 -8.33 -14.46 8.23
C SER A 2 -8.20 -13.26 9.16
N THR A 3 -7.02 -13.10 9.75
CA THR A 3 -6.71 -11.98 10.63
C THR A 3 -6.48 -10.73 9.76
N ARG A 4 -7.44 -9.80 9.79
CA ARG A 4 -7.33 -8.53 9.07
C ARG A 4 -6.18 -7.69 9.64
N PRO A 5 -5.12 -7.39 8.87
CA PRO A 5 -4.00 -6.59 9.38
C PRO A 5 -4.40 -5.13 9.55
N ASN A 6 -4.17 -4.58 10.75
CA ASN A 6 -4.53 -3.21 11.08
C ASN A 6 -3.39 -2.24 10.75
N CYS A 7 -3.44 -1.55 9.61
CA CYS A 7 -2.35 -0.64 9.21
C CYS A 7 -2.02 0.44 10.25
N TYR A 8 -2.97 0.88 11.07
CA TYR A 8 -2.72 1.87 12.12
C TYR A 8 -1.77 1.35 13.20
N GLN A 9 -1.73 0.04 13.43
CA GLN A 9 -0.81 -0.61 14.36
C GLN A 9 0.48 -1.07 13.67
N CYS A 10 0.61 -0.90 12.35
CA CYS A 10 1.80 -1.29 11.62
C CYS A 10 2.96 -0.30 11.82
N ARG A 11 4.18 -0.81 12.00
CA ARG A 11 5.40 0.01 12.11
C ARG A 11 5.80 0.71 10.81
N TYR A 12 5.45 0.12 9.66
CA TYR A 12 5.79 0.65 8.33
C TYR A 12 4.78 1.65 7.79
N PHE A 13 3.63 1.78 8.44
CA PHE A 13 2.59 2.71 8.03
C PHE A 13 3.01 4.15 8.36
N ARG A 14 2.92 5.04 7.38
CA ARG A 14 3.23 6.46 7.52
C ARG A 14 2.11 7.29 6.92
N ILE A 15 1.77 8.38 7.60
CA ILE A 15 0.88 9.42 7.08
C ILE A 15 1.76 10.45 6.38
N THR A 16 1.37 10.87 5.19
CA THR A 16 2.09 11.88 4.42
C THR A 16 1.25 13.14 4.27
N TRP A 17 1.93 14.27 4.06
CA TRP A 17 1.30 15.57 3.84
C TRP A 17 0.74 15.77 2.42
N GLN A 18 0.90 14.78 1.53
CA GLN A 18 0.41 14.87 0.16
C GLN A 18 -1.11 14.62 0.11
N SER A 19 -1.90 15.65 -0.22
CA SER A 19 -3.38 15.53 -0.32
C SER A 19 -3.83 14.43 -1.30
N GLN A 20 -3.04 14.15 -2.34
CA GLN A 20 -3.33 13.08 -3.28
C GLN A 20 -3.07 11.70 -2.71
N PHE A 21 -2.13 11.54 -1.76
CA PHE A 21 -1.70 10.25 -1.22
C PHE A 21 -1.39 10.34 0.28
N PRO A 22 -2.41 10.48 1.14
CA PRO A 22 -2.22 10.65 2.59
C PRO A 22 -1.60 9.42 3.25
N TYR A 23 -1.70 8.23 2.65
CA TYR A 23 -1.19 7.00 3.23
C TYR A 23 0.02 6.47 2.47
N ALA A 24 1.03 6.00 3.21
CA ALA A 24 2.22 5.39 2.67
C ALA A 24 2.61 4.11 3.41
N CYS A 25 3.13 3.14 2.66
CA CYS A 25 3.73 1.93 3.22
C CYS A 25 5.24 1.95 3.01
N GLY A 26 6.00 1.96 4.10
CA GLY A 26 7.47 1.93 4.04
C GLY A 26 8.05 0.56 3.63
N TYR A 27 7.32 -0.54 3.80
CA TYR A 27 7.78 -1.89 3.43
C TYR A 27 7.73 -2.09 1.91
N PHE A 28 6.59 -1.77 1.30
CA PHE A 28 6.40 -1.90 -0.15
C PHE A 28 6.82 -0.64 -0.93
N GLY A 29 7.05 0.49 -0.25
CA GLY A 29 7.53 1.72 -0.88
C GLY A 29 6.50 2.51 -1.69
N PHE A 30 5.20 2.20 -1.61
CA PHE A 30 4.15 2.93 -2.33
C PHE A 30 3.35 3.90 -1.45
N LYS A 31 2.69 4.86 -2.10
CA LYS A 31 1.77 5.83 -1.49
C LYS A 31 0.40 5.74 -2.18
N GLY A 32 -0.68 5.96 -1.44
CA GLY A 32 -2.05 5.75 -1.90
C GLY A 32 -3.06 6.63 -1.18
N LYS A 33 -4.26 6.77 -1.78
CA LYS A 33 -5.46 7.29 -1.07
C LYS A 33 -6.11 6.26 -0.18
N MET A 34 -5.98 4.99 -0.52
CA MET A 34 -6.50 3.89 0.27
C MET A 34 -5.48 3.39 1.28
N LEU A 35 -5.96 2.68 2.31
CA LEU A 35 -5.08 2.02 3.25
C LEU A 35 -4.17 1.03 2.51
N PRO A 36 -2.90 0.94 2.89
CA PRO A 36 -1.96 0.05 2.21
C PRO A 36 -2.34 -1.42 2.33
N SER A 37 -3.02 -1.88 3.39
CA SER A 37 -3.55 -3.25 3.44
C SER A 37 -4.60 -3.52 2.37
N THR A 38 -5.44 -2.54 2.06
CA THR A 38 -6.45 -2.64 1.00
C THR A 38 -5.80 -2.68 -0.36
N THR A 39 -4.82 -1.81 -0.63
CA THR A 39 -4.07 -1.83 -1.89
C THR A 39 -3.31 -3.14 -2.06
N VAL A 40 -2.62 -3.63 -1.02
CA VAL A 40 -1.92 -4.92 -1.06
C VAL A 40 -2.90 -6.07 -1.30
N LYS A 41 -4.08 -6.05 -0.67
CA LYS A 41 -5.11 -7.06 -0.91
C LYS A 41 -5.65 -7.04 -2.33
N GLN A 42 -5.83 -5.86 -2.92
CA GLN A 42 -6.28 -5.72 -4.31
C GLN A 42 -5.20 -6.20 -5.30
N THR A 43 -3.94 -5.87 -5.05
CA THR A 43 -2.83 -6.22 -5.94
C THR A 43 -2.40 -7.67 -5.82
N ASN A 44 -2.28 -8.18 -4.60
CA ASN A 44 -1.76 -9.53 -4.34
C ASN A 44 -2.87 -10.58 -4.18
N GLY A 45 -4.13 -10.16 -4.07
CA GLY A 45 -5.27 -11.06 -3.81
C GLY A 45 -5.33 -11.61 -2.38
N VAL A 46 -4.31 -11.36 -1.56
CA VAL A 46 -4.17 -11.86 -0.18
C VAL A 46 -3.89 -10.73 0.81
N GLU A 47 -4.13 -10.98 2.10
CA GLU A 47 -3.89 -10.00 3.16
C GLU A 47 -2.39 -9.68 3.30
N CYS A 48 -2.09 -8.50 3.84
CA CYS A 48 -0.71 -8.00 3.98
C CYS A 48 0.11 -8.88 4.95
N GLY A 49 0.95 -9.76 4.39
CA GLY A 49 1.88 -10.60 5.17
C GLY A 49 3.05 -9.84 5.80
N ALA A 50 3.27 -8.58 5.39
CA ALA A 50 4.31 -7.71 5.93
C ALA A 50 3.84 -6.85 7.13
N PHE A 51 2.68 -7.17 7.70
CA PHE A 51 2.16 -6.48 8.88
C PHE A 51 3.07 -6.73 10.09
N MET A 52 3.56 -5.65 10.71
CA MET A 52 4.36 -5.71 11.93
C MET A 52 3.77 -4.78 12.97
N ASP A 53 3.27 -5.35 14.06
CA ASP A 53 2.66 -4.61 15.15
C ASP A 53 3.67 -3.73 15.90
N LYS A 54 3.24 -2.55 16.34
CA LYS A 54 4.07 -1.60 17.10
C LYS A 54 4.10 -1.89 18.61
N THR A 55 3.14 -2.65 19.13
CA THR A 55 2.81 -2.72 20.55
C THR A 55 2.96 -4.10 21.17
N ASN A 56 2.94 -5.18 20.40
CA ASN A 56 2.99 -6.55 20.96
C ASN A 56 4.42 -7.16 20.95
N SER A 57 5.18 -6.83 21.99
CA SER A 57 6.13 -7.66 22.74
C SER A 57 6.90 -8.82 22.05
N ASN A 58 8.04 -8.50 21.41
CA ASN A 58 9.36 -9.12 21.68
C ASN A 58 10.45 -8.25 21.03
N PRO A 59 11.30 -7.54 21.79
CA PRO A 59 12.29 -6.58 21.26
C PRO A 59 13.52 -7.20 20.55
N SER A 60 13.49 -8.48 20.19
CA SER A 60 14.65 -9.19 19.63
C SER A 60 14.75 -9.12 18.09
N THR A 61 14.57 -7.93 17.51
CA THR A 61 15.59 -7.39 16.59
C THR A 61 15.34 -5.91 16.32
N PRO A 62 16.30 -5.02 16.67
CA PRO A 62 16.27 -3.65 16.17
C PRO A 62 16.53 -3.72 14.66
N ALA A 63 15.49 -3.50 13.87
CA ALA A 63 15.64 -3.28 12.45
C ALA A 63 16.35 -1.93 12.27
N LYS A 64 17.68 -1.98 12.35
CA LYS A 64 18.61 -0.99 11.82
C LYS A 64 18.09 -0.56 10.47
N THR A 65 17.83 0.75 10.39
CA THR A 65 17.82 1.57 9.18
C THR A 65 16.84 1.12 8.08
N PRO A 66 15.86 1.96 7.69
CA PRO A 66 15.10 1.71 6.47
C PRO A 66 16.09 1.52 5.31
N PRO A 67 15.96 0.49 4.45
CA PRO A 67 16.80 0.38 3.28
C PRO A 67 16.68 1.69 2.48
N LYS A 68 17.80 2.39 2.32
CA LYS A 68 17.93 3.49 1.35
C LYS A 68 17.74 2.84 -0.02
N GLY A 69 16.56 3.01 -0.59
CA GLY A 69 16.32 2.58 -1.96
C GLY A 69 14.83 2.41 -2.24
N PRO A 70 14.24 3.21 -3.13
CA PRO A 70 12.98 2.87 -3.75
C PRO A 70 13.23 1.81 -4.84
N PRO A 71 12.80 0.54 -4.72
CA PRO A 71 12.46 -0.22 -5.91
C PRO A 71 11.11 0.31 -6.38
N GLN A 72 11.13 1.08 -7.46
CA GLN A 72 9.96 1.61 -8.12
C GLN A 72 9.09 0.43 -8.59
N PRO A 73 7.80 0.30 -8.24
CA PRO A 73 6.84 -0.14 -9.21
C PRO A 73 6.48 1.10 -10.01
N GLY A 74 7.35 1.41 -10.98
CA GLY A 74 7.01 2.29 -12.09
C GLY A 74 5.89 1.64 -12.87
N THR A 75 4.66 1.81 -12.42
CA THR A 75 3.50 1.77 -13.31
C THR A 75 2.41 2.59 -12.66
N ILE A 76 2.13 3.72 -13.28
CA ILE A 76 0.79 4.28 -13.30
C ILE A 76 -0.15 3.09 -13.45
N LEU A 77 -1.04 2.83 -12.50
CA LEU A 77 -2.11 1.87 -12.75
C LEU A 77 -2.93 2.50 -13.88
N LYS A 78 -2.58 2.13 -15.11
CA LYS A 78 -3.26 2.45 -16.34
C LYS A 78 -4.65 1.87 -16.14
N LEU A 79 -5.59 2.68 -15.67
CA LEU A 79 -7.00 2.34 -15.77
C LEU A 79 -7.23 2.06 -17.26
N PRO A 80 -7.64 0.84 -17.65
CA PRO A 80 -7.97 0.59 -19.04
C PRO A 80 -9.12 1.53 -19.40
N GLY A 81 -8.82 2.45 -20.33
CA GLY A 81 -9.80 3.28 -20.99
C GLY A 81 -10.85 2.37 -21.62
N LYS A 82 -12.02 2.31 -20.99
CA LYS A 82 -13.23 1.83 -21.65
C LYS A 82 -13.64 2.93 -22.63
N ASN A 83 -13.28 2.64 -23.87
CA ASN A 83 -13.54 3.37 -25.09
C ASN A 83 -15.05 3.66 -25.21
N LEU A 84 -15.45 4.93 -25.10
CA LEU A 84 -16.81 5.37 -25.39
C LEU A 84 -16.91 5.56 -26.92
N ILE A 85 -17.13 4.45 -27.64
CA ILE A 85 -17.57 4.51 -29.04
C ILE A 85 -18.95 5.16 -29.06
N LYS A 86 -19.00 6.37 -29.62
CA LYS A 86 -20.22 7.14 -29.89
C LYS A 86 -21.11 6.41 -30.90
N PRO A 87 -22.44 6.27 -30.67
CA PRO A 87 -23.43 6.31 -31.74
C PRO A 87 -23.83 7.77 -32.01
N PRO A 88 -24.54 8.14 -33.11
CA PRO A 88 -24.96 7.35 -34.28
C PRO A 88 -24.40 7.91 -35.60
N LYS A 89 -24.26 7.05 -36.63
CA LYS A 89 -24.20 7.53 -38.02
C LYS A 89 -25.60 7.95 -38.44
N ARG A 90 -25.68 9.15 -39.01
CA ARG A 90 -26.85 9.73 -39.65
C ARG A 90 -27.22 8.94 -40.91
#